data_AF-A0A239PU20-F1
#
_entry.id   AF-A0A239PU20-F1
#
_cell.length_a   1.000
_cell.length_b   1.000
_cell.length_c   1.000
_cell.angle_alpha   90.00
_cell.angle_beta   90.00
_cell.angle_gamma   90.00
#
_symmetry.space_group_name_H-M   'P 1'
#
loop_
_entity.id
_entity.type
_entity.pdbx_description
1 polymer ?
#
loop_
_entity_poly.entity_id
_entity_poly.type
_entity_poly.pdbx_seq_one_letter_code
_entity_poly.pdbx_strand_id
1 'polypeptide(L)'
;MGFAYAKKLAALGAGVALAACATTGPQRAPSLDPQWAANGWLTPGPTGEPEIIGLYVTRKECEAAVEDWLSQQVVGNPVYGECLPIDRR
;
A
#
# COMPACT_ATOMS: atom_id res chain seq x y z
N MET A 1 28.24 -19.89 -45.48
CA MET A 1 28.16 -19.10 -44.23
C MET A 1 27.56 -17.75 -44.64
N GLY A 2 26.24 -17.56 -44.67
CA GLY A 2 25.37 -17.30 -43.52
C GLY A 2 24.73 -15.92 -43.75
N PHE A 3 23.41 -15.85 -43.89
CA PHE A 3 22.66 -14.74 -44.48
C PHE A 3 22.42 -13.55 -43.53
N ALA A 4 22.34 -12.35 -44.13
CA ALA A 4 21.48 -11.22 -43.77
C ALA A 4 21.63 -10.52 -42.40
N TYR A 5 22.30 -9.35 -42.38
CA TYR A 5 22.08 -8.30 -41.37
C TYR A 5 21.01 -7.32 -41.87
N ALA A 6 19.73 -7.66 -41.66
CA ALA A 6 18.64 -6.71 -41.84
C ALA A 6 18.45 -5.91 -40.54
N LYS A 7 19.14 -4.77 -40.42
CA LYS A 7 18.83 -3.74 -39.41
C LYS A 7 17.49 -3.11 -39.77
N LYS A 8 16.40 -3.64 -39.20
CA LYS A 8 15.07 -3.00 -39.24
C LYS A 8 15.15 -1.64 -38.54
N LEU A 9 15.15 -0.58 -39.34
CA LEU A 9 14.78 0.77 -38.90
C LEU A 9 13.27 0.77 -38.62
N ALA A 10 12.88 0.48 -37.39
CA ALA A 10 11.52 0.70 -36.92
C ALA A 10 11.45 2.10 -36.29
N ALA A 11 11.07 3.06 -37.13
CA ALA A 11 10.52 4.33 -36.67
C ALA A 11 9.12 4.07 -36.08
N LEU A 12 9.01 4.13 -34.76
CA LEU A 12 7.77 4.22 -33.98
C LEU A 12 8.16 5.16 -32.83
N GLY A 13 7.78 6.43 -32.86
CA GLY A 13 6.40 6.84 -32.63
C GLY A 13 6.41 7.49 -31.25
N ALA A 14 6.36 8.82 -31.23
CA ALA A 14 6.24 9.62 -30.02
C ALA A 14 4.97 9.20 -29.27
N GLY A 15 5.15 8.50 -28.16
CA GLY A 15 4.10 8.16 -27.21
C GLY A 15 4.56 8.64 -25.85
N VAL A 16 3.91 9.69 -25.35
CA VAL A 16 4.07 10.24 -24.01
C VAL A 16 4.01 9.08 -23.02
N ALA A 17 5.14 8.78 -22.37
CA ALA A 17 5.14 7.95 -21.18
C ALA A 17 4.48 8.77 -20.08
N LEU A 18 3.15 8.72 -20.04
CA LEU A 18 2.38 9.03 -18.85
C LEU A 18 3.07 8.30 -17.70
N ALA A 19 3.53 9.10 -16.74
CA ALA A 19 4.07 8.59 -15.48
C ALA A 19 3.12 7.50 -15.00
N ALA A 20 3.58 6.25 -15.07
CA ALA A 20 2.98 5.19 -14.30
C ALA A 20 3.14 5.66 -12.86
N CYS A 21 2.07 6.23 -12.31
CA CYS A 21 1.88 6.33 -10.89
C CYS A 21 1.85 4.86 -10.44
N ALA A 22 3.04 4.33 -10.19
CA ALA A 22 3.21 3.06 -9.54
C ALA A 22 2.70 3.30 -8.13
N THR A 23 1.39 3.19 -7.95
CA THR A 23 0.84 2.72 -6.69
C THR A 23 1.44 1.33 -6.51
N THR A 24 2.64 1.30 -5.96
CA THR A 24 3.20 0.12 -5.31
C THR A 24 2.27 -0.15 -4.14
N GLY A 25 1.09 -0.70 -4.43
CA GLY A 25 0.28 -1.38 -3.45
C GLY A 25 1.21 -2.40 -2.78
N PRO A 26 1.14 -2.57 -1.46
CA PRO A 26 2.09 -3.37 -0.72
C PRO A 26 2.19 -4.75 -1.36
N GLN A 27 3.36 -5.03 -1.96
CA GLN A 27 3.67 -6.33 -2.54
C GLN A 27 3.62 -7.32 -1.38
N ARG A 28 2.58 -8.16 -1.37
CA ARG A 28 2.38 -9.19 -0.35
C ARG A 28 3.57 -10.17 -0.42
N ALA A 29 4.55 -9.94 0.43
CA ALA A 29 5.73 -10.78 0.59
C ALA A 29 5.30 -12.21 1.00
N PRO A 30 6.07 -13.25 0.61
CA PRO A 30 5.69 -14.64 0.81
C PRO A 30 5.65 -15.02 2.30
N SER A 31 4.49 -15.55 2.73
CA SER A 31 4.23 -16.39 3.91
C SER A 31 4.97 -16.08 5.21
N LEU A 32 4.94 -14.82 5.66
CA LEU A 32 5.09 -14.51 7.07
C LEU A 32 3.69 -14.16 7.58
N ASP A 33 3.23 -14.90 8.60
CA ASP A 33 1.93 -14.61 9.19
C ASP A 33 1.95 -13.19 9.79
N PRO A 34 0.94 -12.34 9.54
CA PRO A 34 0.92 -10.97 10.01
C PRO A 34 0.95 -10.92 11.55
N GLN A 35 1.85 -10.11 12.10
CA GLN A 35 2.02 -9.92 13.55
C GLN A 35 1.38 -8.62 14.06
N TRP A 36 1.01 -7.73 13.13
CA TRP A 36 0.51 -6.39 13.42
C TRP A 36 -0.75 -6.11 12.62
N ALA A 37 -1.71 -5.44 13.24
CA ALA A 37 -2.91 -4.94 12.62
C ALA A 37 -2.91 -3.41 12.66
N ALA A 38 -3.10 -2.78 11.51
CA ALA A 38 -3.39 -1.36 11.42
C ALA A 38 -4.89 -1.18 11.66
N ASN A 39 -5.25 -0.41 12.68
CA ASN A 39 -6.63 -0.17 13.08
C ASN A 39 -6.95 1.31 12.90
N GLY A 40 -8.14 1.60 12.38
CA GLY A 40 -8.68 2.94 12.23
C GLY A 40 -9.97 3.07 13.01
N TRP A 41 -10.19 4.20 13.66
CA TRP A 41 -11.45 4.53 14.31
C TRP A 41 -11.97 5.83 13.75
N LEU A 42 -13.22 5.78 13.30
CA LEU A 42 -14.01 6.97 13.04
C LEU A 42 -14.67 7.45 14.33
N THR A 43 -15.26 8.64 14.29
CA THR A 43 -15.98 9.23 15.44
C THR A 43 -17.00 8.24 16.00
N PRO A 44 -17.02 7.99 17.34
CA PRO A 44 -16.46 8.82 18.42
C PRO A 44 -14.98 8.57 18.80
N GLY A 45 -14.23 7.78 18.03
CA GLY A 45 -12.81 7.51 18.28
C GLY A 45 -12.56 6.11 18.90
N PRO A 46 -11.49 5.91 19.69
CA PRO A 46 -11.00 4.59 20.10
C PRO A 46 -11.95 3.79 21.02
N THR A 47 -13.07 4.38 21.43
CA THR A 47 -14.13 3.71 22.18
C THR A 47 -15.13 2.97 21.28
N GLY A 48 -15.09 3.19 19.97
CA GLY A 48 -15.88 2.46 18.97
C GLY A 48 -15.18 1.19 18.47
N GLU A 49 -15.87 0.45 17.61
CA GLU A 49 -15.29 -0.71 16.91
C GLU A 49 -14.26 -0.23 15.86
N PRO A 50 -13.02 -0.74 15.89
CA PRO A 50 -12.02 -0.42 14.87
C PRO A 50 -12.35 -1.01 13.52
N GLU A 51 -12.01 -0.28 12.46
CA GLU A 51 -11.84 -0.81 11.12
C GLU A 51 -10.40 -1.37 10.97
N ILE A 52 -10.27 -2.61 10.51
CA ILE A 52 -8.96 -3.19 10.18
C ILE A 52 -8.53 -2.68 8.81
N ILE A 53 -7.59 -1.73 8.81
CA ILE A 53 -7.00 -1.11 7.61
C ILE A 53 -6.13 -2.14 6.87
N GLY A 54 -5.39 -2.95 7.62
CA GLY A 54 -4.50 -3.95 7.05
C GLY A 54 -3.77 -4.81 8.09
N LEU A 55 -3.15 -5.87 7.60
CA LEU A 55 -2.38 -6.83 8.41
C LEU A 55 -0.95 -6.90 7.87
N TYR A 56 0.02 -6.73 8.77
CA TYR A 56 1.42 -6.53 8.41
C TYR A 56 2.35 -7.43 9.22
N VAL A 57 3.48 -7.77 8.62
CA VAL A 57 4.53 -8.57 9.26
C VAL A 57 5.38 -7.69 10.15
N THR A 58 5.70 -6.48 9.69
CA THR A 58 6.53 -5.53 10.43
C THR A 58 5.71 -4.39 11.01
N ARG A 59 6.13 -3.91 12.19
CA ARG A 59 5.53 -2.73 12.83
C ARG A 59 5.65 -1.49 11.95
N LYS A 60 6.78 -1.31 11.25
CA LYS A 60 7.04 -0.15 10.41
C LYS A 60 6.06 -0.03 9.24
N GLU A 61 5.77 -1.15 8.56
CA GLU A 61 4.79 -1.15 7.46
C GLU A 61 3.37 -0.88 7.97
N CYS A 62 3.04 -1.38 9.17
CA CYS A 62 1.78 -1.13 9.83
C CYS A 62 1.59 0.34 10.22
N GLU A 63 2.62 0.98 10.81
CA GLU A 63 2.61 2.41 11.14
C GLU A 63 2.47 3.27 9.87
N ALA A 64 3.20 2.96 8.80
CA ALA A 64 3.08 3.66 7.53
C ALA A 64 1.67 3.54 6.92
N ALA A 65 1.02 2.38 7.06
CA ALA A 65 -0.35 2.19 6.59
C ALA A 65 -1.38 2.97 7.42
N VAL A 66 -1.17 3.09 8.74
CA VAL A 66 -1.99 3.93 9.60
C VAL A 66 -1.88 5.39 9.18
N GLU A 67 -0.65 5.89 8.95
CA GLU A 67 -0.42 7.27 8.50
C GLU A 67 -1.05 7.55 7.13
N ASP A 68 -0.91 6.63 6.18
CA ASP A 68 -1.54 6.74 4.86
C ASP A 68 -3.07 6.79 4.97
N TRP A 69 -3.68 5.91 5.75
CA TRP A 69 -5.11 5.90 5.98
C TRP A 69 -5.62 7.19 6.65
N LEU A 70 -4.89 7.70 7.65
CA LEU A 70 -5.21 8.97 8.31
C LEU A 70 -5.15 10.15 7.34
N SER A 71 -4.21 10.13 6.38
CA SER A 71 -4.07 11.19 5.37
C SER A 71 -5.25 11.26 4.39
N GLN A 72 -5.99 10.16 4.23
CA GLN A 72 -7.15 10.06 3.35
C GLN A 72 -8.45 10.54 4.03
N GLN A 73 -8.43 10.80 5.35
CA GLN A 73 -9.62 11.21 6.09
C GLN A 73 -9.97 12.68 5.84
N VAL A 74 -11.25 12.94 5.58
CA VAL A 74 -11.77 14.29 5.29
C VAL A 74 -11.81 15.14 6.56
N VAL A 75 -11.41 16.41 6.43
CA VAL A 75 -11.34 17.39 7.52
C VAL A 75 -12.69 17.53 8.23
N GLY A 76 -12.70 17.33 9.55
CA GLY A 76 -13.85 17.66 10.42
C GLY A 76 -14.30 16.53 11.35
N ASN A 77 -13.88 15.29 11.12
CA ASN A 77 -14.17 14.17 12.01
C ASN A 77 -12.91 13.80 12.82
N PRO A 78 -12.98 13.66 14.16
CA PRO A 78 -11.89 13.06 14.90
C PRO A 78 -11.73 11.61 14.43
N VAL A 79 -10.56 11.34 13.87
CA VAL A 79 -10.11 10.02 13.43
C VAL A 79 -8.92 9.60 14.26
N TYR A 80 -8.86 8.33 14.63
CA TYR A 80 -7.74 7.75 15.35
C TYR A 80 -7.22 6.56 14.55
N GLY A 81 -5.91 6.33 14.61
CA GLY A 81 -5.28 5.23 13.93
C GLY A 81 -4.16 4.68 14.78
N GLU A 82 -4.08 3.37 14.90
CA GLU A 82 -3.07 2.71 15.73
C GLU A 82 -2.65 1.38 15.14
N CYS A 83 -1.35 1.10 15.26
CA CYS A 83 -0.79 -0.20 14.95
C CYS A 83 -0.75 -1.06 16.23
N LEU A 84 -1.56 -2.12 16.28
CA LEU A 84 -1.64 -3.02 17.43
C LEU A 84 -1.06 -4.39 17.09
N PRO A 85 -0.37 -5.05 18.04
CA PRO A 85 0.04 -6.43 17.86
C PRO A 85 -1.18 -7.35 17.81
N ILE A 86 -1.15 -8.33 16.92
CA ILE A 86 -2.19 -9.37 16.85
C ILE A 86 -1.87 -10.39 17.94
N ASP A 87 -2.68 -10.43 19.01
CA ASP A 87 -2.60 -11.50 19.99
C ASP A 87 -3.11 -12.81 19.35
N ARG A 88 -2.32 -13.87 19.43
CA ARG A 88 -2.61 -15.20 18.86
C ARG A 88 -2.83 -16.28 19.92
N ARG A 89 -3.14 -15.88 21.16
CA ARG A 89 -3.43 -16.83 22.24
C ARG A 89 -4.69 -17.66 21.98
#